data_AF-A0A0M3HNM7-F1
#
_entry.id   AF-A0A0M3HNM7-F1
#
_cell.length_a   1.000
_cell.length_b   1.000
_cell.length_c   1.000
_cell.angle_alpha   90.00
_cell.angle_beta   90.00
_cell.angle_gamma   90.00
#
_symmetry.space_group_name_H-M   'P 1'
#
loop_
_entity.id
_entity.type
_entity.pdbx_description
1 polymer ?
#
loop_
_entity_poly.entity_id
_entity_poly.type
_entity_poly.pdbx_seq_one_letter_code
_entity_poly.pdbx_strand_id
1 'polypeptide(L)'
;MFNIFEVSPRSWHMVGEVLSPGANRLSINGWFYADDVVPTPPLLSNYIRMTITPHMDITLKEVEEWINPLYLTPTEQMKVRRVFEEGSEINLTQFLRKEKYDEVLKALKGCQFDMVGPPNRRQMWDLQGASLERNRCIDSLMRLCSSRAMTVLLSQWTGLPLHPLIEDNNEDGLGDSSGGDLRGPSPKRMKLDPEYMAEEADIDDSKDPKTMEVDPECGDEQPSSDDCKGVTCTVAMKRLSMGCYTIADDQLAFEANNNGYTLDLQLFLGSEDWPESAGGFTSYIAENEEKEVLRVYPVANSAALVYREPDVFPFVKYVNSRARNRSLYVLKCSYFGARDEDSEEDSVSSAESGELSGNEGSDDNNEEEADGGQVEDDGQLGEREDDGDAGKIDGNAGEEQGCSAKPGGMGHSNGPQVGDINDGADLD
;
A
#
# COMPACT_ATOMS: atom_id res chain seq x y z
N MET A 1 1.37 -2.28 -40.38
CA MET A 1 2.30 -1.28 -39.80
C MET A 1 3.27 -2.03 -38.91
N PHE A 2 4.56 -1.77 -39.04
CA PHE A 2 5.61 -2.36 -38.22
C PHE A 2 6.40 -1.21 -37.59
N ASN A 3 6.58 -1.25 -36.28
CA ASN A 3 7.25 -0.21 -35.51
C ASN A 3 8.38 -0.89 -34.74
N ILE A 4 9.58 -0.33 -34.81
CA ILE A 4 10.78 -0.79 -34.12
C ILE A 4 11.55 0.43 -33.59
N PHE A 5 12.20 0.27 -32.45
CA PHE A 5 13.08 1.27 -31.84
C PHE A 5 14.14 0.54 -31.01
N GLU A 6 15.25 1.22 -30.76
CA GLU A 6 16.35 0.74 -29.92
C GLU A 6 15.94 0.75 -28.44
N VAL A 7 16.21 -0.34 -27.71
CA VAL A 7 16.01 -0.41 -26.26
C VAL A 7 17.13 0.36 -25.58
N SER A 8 16.80 1.42 -24.84
CA SER A 8 17.77 2.28 -24.16
C SER A 8 17.14 2.89 -22.89
N PRO A 9 17.94 3.48 -21.98
CA PRO A 9 17.44 4.24 -20.83
C PRO A 9 16.51 5.44 -21.16
N ARG A 10 16.30 5.73 -22.45
CA ARG A 10 15.45 6.81 -22.97
C ARG A 10 14.24 6.31 -23.77
N SER A 11 14.13 5.01 -24.10
CA SER A 11 13.04 4.45 -24.92
C SER A 11 11.75 4.18 -24.13
N TRP A 12 11.37 5.11 -23.24
CA TRP A 12 10.14 5.03 -22.45
C TRP A 12 8.91 5.16 -23.37
N HIS A 13 8.00 4.19 -23.28
CA HIS A 13 6.81 4.13 -24.11
C HIS A 13 5.67 3.43 -23.37
N MET A 14 4.43 3.62 -23.82
CA MET A 14 3.25 2.94 -23.29
C MET A 14 2.22 2.74 -24.40
N VAL A 15 1.34 1.74 -24.24
CA VAL A 15 0.16 1.57 -25.10
C VAL A 15 -1.04 2.24 -24.42
N GLY A 16 -1.67 3.18 -25.10
CA GLY A 16 -2.88 3.86 -24.59
C GLY A 16 -4.09 2.93 -24.49
N GLU A 17 -5.06 3.28 -23.65
CA GLU A 17 -6.29 2.48 -23.45
C GLU A 17 -7.06 2.28 -24.76
N VAL A 18 -7.58 1.07 -24.99
CA VAL A 18 -8.44 0.75 -26.13
C VAL A 18 -9.87 1.25 -25.84
N LEU A 19 -10.14 2.50 -26.24
CA LEU A 19 -11.42 3.18 -25.99
C LEU A 19 -12.57 2.74 -26.92
N SER A 20 -12.27 2.07 -28.03
CA SER A 20 -13.28 1.70 -29.05
C SER A 20 -14.08 0.46 -28.63
N PRO A 21 -15.41 0.55 -28.41
CA PRO A 21 -16.21 -0.58 -27.94
C PRO A 21 -16.16 -1.77 -28.91
N GLY A 22 -15.83 -2.96 -28.39
CA GLY A 22 -15.75 -4.19 -29.19
C GLY A 22 -14.51 -4.31 -30.09
N ALA A 23 -13.60 -3.32 -30.10
CA ALA A 23 -12.37 -3.40 -30.88
C ALA A 23 -11.34 -4.32 -30.19
N ASN A 24 -10.84 -5.33 -30.91
CA ASN A 24 -9.76 -6.20 -30.43
C ASN A 24 -8.42 -5.79 -31.08
N ARG A 25 -7.52 -5.18 -30.29
CA ARG A 25 -6.21 -4.69 -30.76
C ARG A 25 -5.15 -5.80 -30.69
N LEU A 26 -5.27 -6.79 -31.57
CA LEU A 26 -4.24 -7.83 -31.74
C LEU A 26 -2.91 -7.23 -32.22
N SER A 27 -1.79 -7.66 -31.62
CA SER A 27 -0.43 -7.33 -32.06
C SER A 27 0.54 -8.45 -31.74
N ILE A 28 1.60 -8.57 -32.54
CA ILE A 28 2.79 -9.37 -32.21
C ILE A 28 3.86 -8.40 -31.69
N ASN A 29 4.55 -8.76 -30.63
CA ASN A 29 5.65 -8.02 -30.01
C ASN A 29 6.77 -8.98 -29.60
N GLY A 30 7.98 -8.46 -29.46
CA GLY A 30 9.18 -9.21 -29.11
C GLY A 30 10.43 -8.34 -29.24
N TRP A 31 11.59 -8.93 -29.01
CA TRP A 31 12.89 -8.26 -29.00
C TRP A 31 13.86 -8.98 -29.92
N PHE A 32 14.80 -8.23 -30.50
CA PHE A 32 16.01 -8.78 -31.11
C PHE A 32 17.14 -8.61 -30.10
N TYR A 33 17.85 -9.69 -29.81
CA TYR A 33 18.97 -9.71 -28.86
C TYR A 33 20.30 -9.52 -29.61
N ALA A 34 21.27 -8.94 -28.92
CA ALA A 34 22.65 -8.80 -29.38
C ALA A 34 23.58 -8.86 -28.16
N ASP A 35 24.75 -9.48 -28.31
CA ASP A 35 25.61 -9.84 -27.17
C ASP A 35 26.38 -8.64 -26.58
N ASP A 36 26.50 -7.55 -27.33
CA ASP A 36 27.26 -6.34 -26.96
C ASP A 36 26.52 -5.37 -26.01
N VAL A 37 25.29 -5.70 -25.58
CA VAL A 37 24.42 -4.78 -24.81
C VAL A 37 24.79 -4.78 -23.33
N VAL A 38 25.69 -3.86 -22.94
CA VAL A 38 26.04 -3.63 -21.53
C VAL A 38 24.79 -3.18 -20.74
N PRO A 39 24.39 -3.89 -19.66
CA PRO A 39 23.28 -3.47 -18.81
C PRO A 39 23.57 -2.11 -18.18
N THR A 40 22.66 -1.14 -18.36
CA THR A 40 22.72 0.11 -17.59
C THR A 40 22.25 -0.19 -16.17
N PRO A 41 23.05 0.09 -15.12
CA PRO A 41 22.63 -0.16 -13.74
C PRO A 41 21.39 0.69 -13.39
N PRO A 42 20.46 0.17 -12.57
CA PRO A 42 19.24 0.89 -12.23
C PRO A 42 19.58 2.20 -11.50
N LEU A 43 18.97 3.30 -11.97
CA LEU A 43 19.07 4.60 -11.32
C LEU A 43 18.16 4.63 -10.08
N LEU A 44 18.60 3.98 -9.01
CA LEU A 44 18.09 4.20 -7.66
C LEU A 44 18.20 5.70 -7.36
N SER A 45 17.05 6.37 -7.27
CA SER A 45 17.01 7.78 -6.94
C SER A 45 17.01 7.94 -5.43
N ASN A 46 17.86 8.82 -4.92
CA ASN A 46 17.90 9.22 -3.51
C ASN A 46 16.62 10.01 -3.14
N TYR A 47 15.50 9.30 -3.05
CA TYR A 47 14.20 9.85 -2.71
C TYR A 47 14.14 10.11 -1.20
N ILE A 48 14.40 11.35 -0.81
CA ILE A 48 14.22 11.79 0.57
C ILE A 48 12.71 11.90 0.83
N ARG A 49 12.18 10.97 1.63
CA ARG A 49 10.79 11.00 2.09
C ARG A 49 10.62 12.12 3.13
N MET A 50 9.81 13.12 2.78
CA MET A 50 9.39 14.16 3.73
C MET A 50 8.33 13.58 4.67
N THR A 51 8.75 13.08 5.84
CA THR A 51 7.84 12.72 6.94
C THR A 51 7.62 13.90 7.88
N ILE A 52 6.62 13.80 8.74
CA ILE A 52 6.32 14.74 9.84
C ILE A 52 6.15 13.98 11.15
N THR A 53 6.66 14.55 12.24
CA THR A 53 6.43 14.04 13.61
C THR A 53 4.98 14.32 14.03
N PRO A 54 4.27 13.36 14.66
CA PRO A 54 2.90 13.56 15.11
C PRO A 54 2.78 14.71 16.12
N HIS A 55 1.79 15.58 15.94
CA HIS A 55 1.67 16.84 16.68
C HIS A 55 0.63 16.82 17.83
N MET A 56 0.78 17.70 18.82
CA MET A 56 -0.07 17.77 20.02
C MET A 56 -1.21 18.81 19.95
N ASP A 57 -1.21 19.71 18.97
CA ASP A 57 -2.20 20.77 18.81
C ASP A 57 -3.51 20.27 18.17
N ILE A 58 -4.18 19.36 18.87
CA ILE A 58 -5.57 18.95 18.67
C ILE A 58 -6.23 18.61 20.01
N THR A 59 -7.52 18.90 20.15
CA THR A 59 -8.29 18.58 21.36
C THR A 59 -9.15 17.32 21.19
N LEU A 60 -9.48 16.64 22.30
CA LEU A 60 -10.44 15.52 22.30
C LEU A 60 -11.77 15.90 21.63
N LYS A 61 -12.25 17.15 21.82
CA LYS A 61 -13.46 17.66 21.19
C LYS A 61 -13.35 17.71 19.65
N GLU A 62 -12.18 18.02 19.09
CA GLU A 62 -11.97 17.96 17.64
C GLU A 62 -11.93 16.52 17.14
N VAL A 63 -11.27 15.61 17.85
CA VAL A 63 -11.29 14.16 17.55
C VAL A 63 -12.73 13.64 17.56
N GLU A 64 -13.50 13.97 18.60
CA GLU A 64 -14.93 13.65 18.68
C GLU A 64 -15.70 14.25 17.50
N GLU A 65 -15.54 15.53 17.19
CA GLU A 65 -16.25 16.20 16.09
C GLU A 65 -16.02 15.52 14.73
N TRP A 66 -14.83 14.96 14.50
CA TRP A 66 -14.45 14.31 13.25
C TRP A 66 -14.82 12.83 13.19
N ILE A 67 -14.44 12.05 14.20
CA ILE A 67 -14.54 10.59 14.18
C ILE A 67 -15.95 10.14 14.59
N ASN A 68 -16.43 9.08 13.96
CA ASN A 68 -17.67 8.41 14.34
C ASN A 68 -17.56 7.88 15.79
N PRO A 69 -18.45 8.29 16.73
CA PRO A 69 -18.37 7.91 18.14
C PRO A 69 -18.24 6.40 18.40
N LEU A 70 -18.75 5.57 17.50
CA LEU A 70 -18.59 4.11 17.53
C LEU A 70 -17.12 3.70 17.78
N TYR A 71 -16.19 4.26 17.00
CA TYR A 71 -14.76 3.93 17.05
C TYR A 71 -13.99 4.59 18.20
N LEU A 72 -14.66 5.41 19.00
CA LEU A 72 -14.13 6.03 20.23
C LEU A 72 -14.57 5.28 21.50
N THR A 73 -15.38 4.21 21.38
CA THR A 73 -15.79 3.39 22.54
C THR A 73 -14.82 2.23 22.77
N PRO A 74 -14.34 1.99 24.01
CA PRO A 74 -13.41 0.88 24.30
C PRO A 74 -13.95 -0.48 23.84
N THR A 75 -15.26 -0.70 23.98
CA THR A 75 -15.94 -1.93 23.56
C THR A 75 -15.86 -2.18 22.05
N GLU A 76 -15.83 -1.15 21.21
CA GLU A 76 -15.64 -1.30 19.78
C GLU A 76 -14.16 -1.35 19.40
N GLN A 77 -13.32 -0.54 20.06
CA GLN A 77 -11.87 -0.55 19.86
C GLN A 77 -11.27 -1.94 20.07
N MET A 78 -11.71 -2.68 21.09
CA MET A 78 -11.30 -4.08 21.31
C MET A 78 -11.74 -5.03 20.18
N LYS A 79 -12.90 -4.81 19.54
CA LYS A 79 -13.33 -5.64 18.39
C LYS A 79 -12.52 -5.31 17.14
N VAL A 80 -12.30 -4.02 16.89
CA VAL A 80 -11.49 -3.51 15.78
C VAL A 80 -10.08 -4.07 15.89
N ARG A 81 -9.45 -3.96 17.08
CA ARG A 81 -8.15 -4.54 17.38
C ARG A 81 -8.10 -6.03 17.11
N ARG A 82 -9.03 -6.82 17.66
CA ARG A 82 -9.04 -8.28 17.45
C ARG A 82 -9.12 -8.67 15.97
N VAL A 83 -9.98 -8.00 15.18
CA VAL A 83 -10.08 -8.27 13.73
C VAL A 83 -8.78 -7.88 13.02
N PHE A 84 -8.14 -6.79 13.44
CA PHE A 84 -6.85 -6.37 12.91
C PHE A 84 -5.70 -7.33 13.27
N GLU A 85 -5.65 -7.83 14.50
CA GLU A 85 -4.67 -8.83 14.96
C GLU A 85 -4.82 -10.18 14.23
N GLU A 86 -6.04 -10.53 13.81
CA GLU A 86 -6.32 -11.76 13.06
C GLU A 86 -5.96 -11.66 11.55
N GLY A 87 -5.83 -10.44 10.98
CA GLY A 87 -5.67 -10.25 9.52
C GLY A 87 -4.69 -9.18 9.01
N SER A 88 -4.07 -8.38 9.88
CA SER A 88 -3.24 -7.19 9.57
C SER A 88 -3.94 -6.10 8.74
N GLU A 89 -5.26 -6.19 8.56
CA GLU A 89 -6.09 -5.21 7.86
C GLU A 89 -7.45 -5.04 8.52
N ILE A 90 -8.05 -3.84 8.41
CA ILE A 90 -9.48 -3.66 8.66
C ILE A 90 -10.02 -2.44 7.89
N ASN A 91 -11.28 -2.51 7.44
CA ASN A 91 -11.97 -1.38 6.82
C ASN A 91 -13.05 -0.78 7.74
N LEU A 92 -12.77 0.39 8.31
CA LEU A 92 -13.66 1.11 9.22
C LEU A 92 -14.70 1.92 8.42
N THR A 93 -15.91 1.38 8.25
CA THR A 93 -16.98 2.02 7.47
C THR A 93 -17.67 3.16 8.23
N GLN A 94 -18.08 4.21 7.51
CA GLN A 94 -18.61 5.45 8.11
C GLN A 94 -17.64 6.06 9.14
N PHE A 95 -16.35 6.14 8.78
CA PHE A 95 -15.26 6.54 9.68
C PHE A 95 -15.39 7.97 10.19
N LEU A 96 -15.67 8.93 9.30
CA LEU A 96 -15.98 10.31 9.69
C LEU A 96 -17.47 10.45 10.02
N ARG A 97 -17.80 11.35 10.95
CA ARG A 97 -19.19 11.83 11.12
C ARG A 97 -19.71 12.39 9.80
N LYS A 98 -20.98 12.10 9.50
CA LYS A 98 -21.60 12.40 8.20
C LYS A 98 -21.49 13.89 7.84
N GLU A 99 -21.68 14.75 8.83
CA GLU A 99 -21.68 16.22 8.67
C GLU A 99 -20.30 16.71 8.19
N LYS A 100 -19.23 16.17 8.77
CA LYS A 100 -17.84 16.47 8.39
C LYS A 100 -17.46 15.84 7.05
N TYR A 101 -17.94 14.62 6.77
CA TYR A 101 -17.78 13.98 5.46
C TYR A 101 -18.38 14.84 4.34
N ASP A 102 -19.64 15.28 4.51
CA ASP A 102 -20.33 16.17 3.56
C ASP A 102 -19.61 17.52 3.42
N GLU A 103 -19.07 18.08 4.51
CA GLU A 103 -18.31 19.34 4.52
C GLU A 103 -17.01 19.23 3.72
N VAL A 104 -16.19 18.19 3.98
CA VAL A 104 -14.94 17.93 3.27
C VAL A 104 -15.19 17.62 1.79
N LEU A 105 -16.16 16.77 1.47
CA LEU A 105 -16.51 16.42 0.10
C LEU A 105 -17.08 17.62 -0.69
N LYS A 106 -17.66 18.61 0.00
CA LYS A 106 -18.05 19.90 -0.59
C LYS A 106 -16.83 20.81 -0.82
N ALA A 107 -15.91 20.90 0.13
CA ALA A 107 -14.69 21.71 0.02
C ALA A 107 -13.77 21.21 -1.11
N LEU A 108 -13.53 19.90 -1.19
CA LEU A 108 -12.64 19.27 -2.19
C LEU A 108 -13.06 19.53 -3.65
N LYS A 109 -14.34 19.82 -3.90
CA LYS A 109 -14.87 20.18 -5.24
C LYS A 109 -14.44 21.59 -5.68
N GLY A 110 -14.03 22.45 -4.76
CA GLY A 110 -13.47 23.79 -5.03
C GLY A 110 -11.94 23.85 -5.02
N CYS A 111 -11.25 22.75 -4.68
CA CYS A 111 -9.79 22.70 -4.57
C CYS A 111 -9.10 22.50 -5.92
N GLN A 112 -7.93 23.12 -6.08
CA GLN A 112 -7.01 22.84 -7.19
C GLN A 112 -6.04 21.72 -6.79
N PHE A 113 -5.69 20.88 -7.76
CA PHE A 113 -4.78 19.76 -7.62
C PHE A 113 -3.78 19.79 -8.76
N ASP A 114 -2.52 19.52 -8.46
CA ASP A 114 -1.42 19.49 -9.42
C ASP A 114 -1.10 18.03 -9.82
N MET A 115 -0.71 17.82 -11.08
CA MET A 115 -0.41 16.48 -11.60
C MET A 115 1.03 16.08 -11.26
N VAL A 116 1.19 15.05 -10.44
CA VAL A 116 2.48 14.52 -9.98
C VAL A 116 2.88 13.31 -10.85
N GLY A 117 4.12 13.38 -11.36
CA GLY A 117 4.79 12.34 -12.14
C GLY A 117 6.03 11.77 -11.43
N PRO A 118 7.04 11.25 -12.17
CA PRO A 118 7.06 11.09 -13.63
C PRO A 118 6.19 9.90 -14.09
N PRO A 119 5.72 9.87 -15.36
CA PRO A 119 4.77 8.86 -15.85
C PRO A 119 5.23 7.40 -15.74
N ASN A 120 6.54 7.14 -15.70
CA ASN A 120 7.09 5.80 -15.48
C ASN A 120 7.01 5.31 -14.03
N ARG A 121 6.57 6.17 -13.08
CA ARG A 121 6.30 5.81 -11.68
C ARG A 121 4.86 6.08 -11.25
N ARG A 122 4.28 7.20 -11.68
CA ARG A 122 2.95 7.66 -11.25
C ARG A 122 2.34 8.69 -12.18
N GLN A 123 1.02 8.76 -12.19
CA GLN A 123 0.25 9.88 -12.70
C GLN A 123 -0.91 10.12 -11.72
N MET A 124 -0.73 11.06 -10.79
CA MET A 124 -1.62 11.27 -9.65
C MET A 124 -1.90 12.76 -9.45
N TRP A 125 -3.13 13.12 -9.05
CA TRP A 125 -3.44 14.49 -8.67
C TRP A 125 -3.25 14.68 -7.16
N ASP A 126 -2.34 15.55 -6.75
CA ASP A 126 -2.10 15.87 -5.35
C ASP A 126 -2.66 17.26 -5.01
N LEU A 127 -3.21 17.42 -3.80
CA LEU A 127 -3.82 18.69 -3.37
C LEU A 127 -2.77 19.80 -3.29
N GLN A 128 -3.03 20.91 -3.99
CA GLN A 128 -2.13 22.06 -3.98
C GLN A 128 -2.14 22.77 -2.62
N GLY A 129 -0.96 23.09 -2.06
CA GLY A 129 -0.82 23.74 -0.75
C GLY A 129 -1.64 25.03 -0.59
N ALA A 130 -1.62 25.90 -1.60
CA ALA A 130 -2.44 27.11 -1.61
C ALA A 130 -3.96 26.83 -1.59
N SER A 131 -4.41 25.64 -2.01
CA SER A 131 -5.82 25.21 -1.85
C SER A 131 -6.08 24.62 -0.46
N LEU A 132 -5.10 23.99 0.20
CA LEU A 132 -5.19 23.54 1.59
C LEU A 132 -5.32 24.74 2.55
N GLU A 133 -4.42 25.73 2.43
CA GLU A 133 -4.41 26.98 3.21
C GLU A 133 -5.78 27.71 3.22
N ARG A 134 -6.50 27.66 2.09
CA ARG A 134 -7.83 28.28 1.94
C ARG A 134 -8.98 27.45 2.53
N ASN A 135 -8.79 26.16 2.79
CA ASN A 135 -9.84 25.22 3.16
C ASN A 135 -9.60 24.59 4.54
N ARG A 136 -9.86 25.38 5.60
CA ARG A 136 -9.73 24.98 7.02
C ARG A 136 -10.34 23.62 7.38
N CYS A 137 -11.40 23.21 6.70
CA CYS A 137 -12.02 21.90 6.89
C CYS A 137 -11.08 20.74 6.48
N ILE A 138 -10.42 20.87 5.31
CA ILE A 138 -9.49 19.86 4.79
C ILE A 138 -8.18 19.90 5.60
N ASP A 139 -7.71 21.10 5.94
CA ASP A 139 -6.55 21.31 6.82
C ASP A 139 -6.75 20.67 8.20
N SER A 140 -7.91 20.89 8.83
CA SER A 140 -8.26 20.25 10.11
C SER A 140 -8.35 18.73 10.03
N LEU A 141 -8.84 18.15 8.93
CA LEU A 141 -8.82 16.70 8.72
C LEU A 141 -7.40 16.15 8.53
N MET A 142 -6.56 16.82 7.73
CA MET A 142 -5.17 16.41 7.53
C MET A 142 -4.36 16.52 8.83
N ARG A 143 -4.58 17.60 9.60
CA ARG A 143 -4.03 17.80 10.96
C ARG A 143 -4.47 16.71 11.93
N LEU A 144 -5.75 16.34 11.94
CA LEU A 144 -6.23 15.21 12.75
C LEU A 144 -5.41 13.94 12.44
N CYS A 145 -5.24 13.59 11.16
CA CYS A 145 -4.44 12.43 10.78
C CYS A 145 -2.95 12.56 11.16
N SER A 146 -2.37 13.76 11.18
CA SER A 146 -0.98 13.98 11.62
C SER A 146 -0.80 14.20 13.13
N SER A 147 -1.81 13.92 13.96
CA SER A 147 -1.76 14.20 15.41
C SER A 147 -1.39 13.00 16.27
N ARG A 148 -0.78 13.24 17.45
CA ARG A 148 -0.57 12.21 18.49
C ARG A 148 -1.90 11.59 18.97
N ALA A 149 -3.01 12.34 18.90
CA ALA A 149 -4.34 11.78 19.20
C ALA A 149 -4.77 10.72 18.17
N MET A 150 -4.39 10.86 16.89
CA MET A 150 -4.60 9.80 15.90
C MET A 150 -3.65 8.62 16.14
N THR A 151 -2.40 8.82 16.55
CA THR A 151 -1.51 7.67 16.83
C THR A 151 -1.94 6.88 18.07
N VAL A 152 -2.50 7.54 19.09
CA VAL A 152 -3.22 6.87 20.21
C VAL A 152 -4.40 6.03 19.70
N LEU A 153 -5.26 6.59 18.84
CA LEU A 153 -6.40 5.85 18.28
C LEU A 153 -5.95 4.66 17.42
N LEU A 154 -4.92 4.83 16.60
CA LEU A 154 -4.35 3.75 15.78
C LEU A 154 -3.77 2.64 16.66
N SER A 155 -3.02 2.97 17.70
CA SER A 155 -2.53 1.99 18.69
C SER A 155 -3.69 1.24 19.37
N GLN A 156 -4.77 1.96 19.73
CA GLN A 156 -5.99 1.34 20.28
C GLN A 156 -6.65 0.39 19.27
N TRP A 157 -6.76 0.77 18.00
CA TRP A 157 -7.37 -0.01 16.92
C TRP A 157 -6.51 -1.15 16.34
N THR A 158 -5.19 -1.14 16.53
CA THR A 158 -4.28 -2.08 15.85
C THR A 158 -3.38 -2.90 16.78
N GLY A 159 -3.24 -2.49 18.04
CA GLY A 159 -2.30 -3.10 18.99
C GLY A 159 -0.86 -2.56 18.89
N LEU A 160 -0.50 -1.90 17.79
CA LEU A 160 0.87 -1.43 17.52
C LEU A 160 1.30 -0.29 18.47
N PRO A 161 2.57 -0.25 18.92
CA PRO A 161 3.14 0.88 19.65
C PRO A 161 3.37 2.07 18.70
N LEU A 162 2.37 2.94 18.56
CA LEU A 162 2.49 4.23 17.85
C LEU A 162 2.40 5.43 18.83
N HIS A 163 2.36 5.18 20.13
CA HIS A 163 2.32 6.22 21.16
C HIS A 163 2.70 5.68 22.56
N PRO A 164 3.65 6.31 23.30
CA PRO A 164 4.20 5.79 24.57
C PRO A 164 3.19 5.45 25.67
N LEU A 165 2.11 6.22 25.80
CA LEU A 165 1.02 5.94 26.76
C LEU A 165 0.26 4.60 26.53
N ILE A 166 0.73 3.75 25.62
CA ILE A 166 0.20 2.41 25.32
C ILE A 166 1.29 1.33 25.43
N GLU A 167 2.57 1.70 25.53
CA GLU A 167 3.70 0.78 25.71
C GLU A 167 3.73 0.18 27.15
N ASP A 168 3.39 0.97 28.18
CA ASP A 168 3.50 0.60 29.61
C ASP A 168 2.45 -0.42 30.13
N ASN A 169 1.54 -0.96 29.31
CA ASN A 169 0.48 -1.87 29.80
C ASN A 169 0.92 -3.35 29.94
N ASN A 170 2.17 -3.68 29.63
CA ASN A 170 2.66 -5.07 29.60
C ASN A 170 3.60 -5.45 30.76
N GLU A 171 4.15 -4.51 31.53
CA GLU A 171 5.05 -4.79 32.67
C GLU A 171 4.59 -4.11 33.98
N ASP A 172 3.74 -4.79 34.75
CA ASP A 172 3.86 -4.96 36.22
C ASP A 172 2.63 -5.68 36.80
N GLY A 173 2.74 -6.96 37.21
CA GLY A 173 1.57 -7.70 37.70
C GLY A 173 1.75 -9.20 37.96
N LEU A 174 2.57 -9.57 38.93
CA LEU A 174 2.85 -10.96 39.34
C LEU A 174 1.59 -11.88 39.52
N GLY A 175 1.46 -12.89 38.66
CA GLY A 175 1.08 -14.24 39.12
C GLY A 175 -0.38 -14.72 38.99
N ASP A 176 -0.60 -15.54 37.95
CA ASP A 176 -1.50 -16.71 37.89
C ASP A 176 -2.97 -16.58 37.37
N SER A 177 -3.27 -17.48 36.43
CA SER A 177 -4.57 -18.07 36.03
C SER A 177 -5.76 -17.18 35.62
N SER A 178 -5.73 -16.73 34.37
CA SER A 178 -6.89 -16.85 33.46
C SER A 178 -6.41 -16.92 32.00
N GLY A 179 -6.33 -18.13 31.44
CA GLY A 179 -5.76 -18.36 30.10
C GLY A 179 -6.57 -17.75 28.95
N GLY A 180 -5.92 -16.91 28.14
CA GLY A 180 -6.39 -16.45 26.83
C GLY A 180 -5.22 -15.80 26.09
N ASP A 181 -4.88 -16.32 24.90
CA ASP A 181 -3.71 -15.87 24.14
C ASP A 181 -3.84 -14.40 23.70
N LEU A 182 -3.11 -13.50 24.37
CA LEU A 182 -2.81 -12.15 23.90
C LEU A 182 -1.35 -12.09 23.43
N ARG A 183 -1.07 -12.85 22.36
CA ARG A 183 0.21 -12.77 21.64
C ARG A 183 0.06 -11.73 20.53
N GLY A 184 1.00 -10.78 20.44
CA GLY A 184 1.04 -9.78 19.37
C GLY A 184 1.00 -10.43 17.96
N PRO A 185 0.53 -9.70 16.94
CA PRO A 185 0.19 -10.24 15.62
C PRO A 185 1.36 -10.97 14.97
N SER A 186 1.35 -12.30 15.11
CA SER A 186 2.40 -13.18 14.62
C SER A 186 2.06 -13.61 13.18
N PRO A 187 2.91 -13.36 12.16
CA PRO A 187 2.58 -13.66 10.76
C PRO A 187 2.38 -15.18 10.55
N LYS A 188 1.13 -15.60 10.32
CA LYS A 188 0.73 -17.02 10.33
C LYS A 188 1.08 -17.75 9.04
N ARG A 189 2.24 -18.39 9.03
CA ARG A 189 2.65 -19.40 8.04
C ARG A 189 1.68 -20.58 8.02
N MET A 190 1.15 -20.93 6.85
CA MET A 190 0.01 -21.85 6.69
C MET A 190 0.44 -23.33 6.57
N LYS A 191 -0.03 -24.24 7.46
CA LYS A 191 -0.39 -25.68 7.19
C LYS A 191 -0.78 -26.56 8.41
N LEU A 192 -1.97 -27.16 8.32
CA LEU A 192 -2.40 -28.55 8.65
C LEU A 192 -2.10 -29.21 10.04
N ASP A 193 -3.18 -29.67 10.70
CA ASP A 193 -3.24 -30.61 11.85
C ASP A 193 -2.86 -32.07 11.48
N PRO A 194 -2.53 -32.98 12.45
CA PRO A 194 -3.59 -33.72 13.19
C PRO A 194 -3.31 -34.13 14.68
N GLU A 195 -4.24 -33.79 15.58
CA GLU A 195 -5.02 -34.68 16.47
C GLU A 195 -4.34 -35.87 17.25
N TYR A 196 -4.30 -35.83 18.61
CA TYR A 196 -4.98 -36.78 19.56
C TYR A 196 -4.82 -36.45 21.08
N MET A 197 -5.52 -37.21 21.94
CA MET A 197 -5.74 -37.04 23.42
C MET A 197 -4.63 -37.70 24.31
N ALA A 198 -4.56 -37.64 25.65
CA ALA A 198 -5.44 -37.24 26.78
C ALA A 198 -4.58 -36.61 27.97
N GLU A 199 -4.82 -36.61 29.30
CA GLU A 199 -5.76 -37.31 30.23
C GLU A 199 -6.10 -36.48 31.53
N GLU A 200 -5.81 -36.89 32.79
CA GLU A 200 -6.40 -36.32 34.04
C GLU A 200 -5.45 -36.08 35.28
N ALA A 201 -5.99 -35.36 36.29
CA ALA A 201 -5.69 -35.35 37.75
C ALA A 201 -4.44 -34.58 38.28
N ASP A 202 -4.37 -34.09 39.53
CA ASP A 202 -5.24 -34.24 40.73
C ASP A 202 -5.23 -33.00 41.69
N ILE A 203 -5.96 -33.06 42.82
CA ILE A 203 -6.27 -31.93 43.76
C ILE A 203 -5.38 -31.91 45.03
N ASP A 204 -5.00 -30.73 45.59
CA ASP A 204 -4.88 -30.53 47.06
C ASP A 204 -4.93 -29.04 47.57
N ASP A 205 -4.81 -28.86 48.89
CA ASP A 205 -5.49 -27.89 49.78
C ASP A 205 -4.79 -26.54 50.18
N SER A 206 -5.65 -25.55 50.47
CA SER A 206 -5.54 -24.38 51.39
C SER A 206 -4.34 -23.39 51.39
N LYS A 207 -4.67 -22.09 51.30
CA LYS A 207 -4.83 -21.21 52.49
C LYS A 207 -5.43 -19.81 52.22
N ASP A 208 -6.16 -19.33 53.24
CA ASP A 208 -6.81 -18.01 53.31
C ASP A 208 -5.83 -16.83 53.53
N PRO A 209 -6.25 -15.57 53.20
CA PRO A 209 -5.34 -14.46 52.97
C PRO A 209 -4.95 -13.65 54.23
N LYS A 210 -4.01 -12.70 54.04
CA LYS A 210 -3.78 -11.59 54.97
C LYS A 210 -3.86 -10.24 54.25
N THR A 211 -4.72 -9.39 54.78
CA THR A 211 -4.84 -7.96 54.45
C THR A 211 -3.61 -7.18 54.88
N MET A 212 -3.23 -6.16 54.11
CA MET A 212 -2.60 -4.95 54.66
C MET A 212 -3.06 -3.73 53.86
N GLU A 213 -3.12 -2.57 54.51
CA GLU A 213 -3.83 -1.39 54.01
C GLU A 213 -2.87 -0.29 53.55
N VAL A 214 -3.26 0.37 52.44
CA VAL A 214 -3.22 1.83 52.19
C VAL A 214 -1.93 2.60 52.50
N ASP A 215 -1.38 3.27 51.48
CA ASP A 215 -1.17 4.73 51.56
C ASP A 215 -1.34 5.41 50.18
N PRO A 216 -1.98 6.60 50.07
CA PRO A 216 -2.23 7.25 48.77
C PRO A 216 -1.56 8.63 48.66
N GLU A 217 -0.57 8.78 47.77
CA GLU A 217 -0.08 10.11 47.37
C GLU A 217 0.15 10.15 45.84
N CYS A 218 -0.73 10.85 45.13
CA CYS A 218 -0.72 10.96 43.68
C CYS A 218 -0.33 12.39 43.30
N GLY A 219 0.87 12.56 42.74
CA GLY A 219 1.37 13.84 42.24
C GLY A 219 1.05 14.04 40.77
N ASP A 220 0.57 15.22 40.40
CA ASP A 220 0.29 15.61 39.01
C ASP A 220 1.61 15.80 38.21
N GLU A 221 2.19 14.71 37.68
CA GLU A 221 3.23 14.82 36.66
C GLU A 221 2.59 15.05 35.28
N GLN A 222 2.79 16.24 34.71
CA GLN A 222 2.39 16.52 33.33
C GLN A 222 3.32 15.77 32.37
N PRO A 223 2.81 14.98 31.39
CA PRO A 223 3.65 14.27 30.44
C PRO A 223 4.50 15.24 29.62
N SER A 224 5.73 14.81 29.30
CA SER A 224 6.73 15.67 28.69
C SER A 224 6.40 16.01 27.23
N SER A 225 7.09 17.00 26.67
CA SER A 225 6.95 17.32 25.24
C SER A 225 7.73 16.38 24.31
N ASP A 226 8.33 15.31 24.83
CA ASP A 226 9.48 14.62 24.23
C ASP A 226 9.31 13.08 24.11
N ASP A 227 8.09 12.57 24.34
CA ASP A 227 7.85 11.13 24.51
C ASP A 227 7.82 10.35 23.17
N CYS A 228 7.14 10.86 22.13
CA CYS A 228 6.98 10.17 20.83
C CYS A 228 8.24 10.19 19.95
N LYS A 229 9.35 9.67 20.47
CA LYS A 229 10.58 9.43 19.70
C LYS A 229 10.37 8.25 18.74
N GLY A 230 10.91 8.36 17.53
CA GLY A 230 10.81 7.32 16.48
C GLY A 230 9.58 7.43 15.57
N VAL A 231 8.38 7.62 16.12
CA VAL A 231 7.15 7.63 15.30
C VAL A 231 7.08 8.85 14.37
N THR A 232 6.95 8.61 13.06
CA THR A 232 6.71 9.64 12.05
C THR A 232 5.62 9.23 11.08
N CYS A 233 5.04 10.19 10.34
CA CYS A 233 4.01 9.88 9.35
C CYS A 233 4.16 10.70 8.06
N THR A 234 3.39 10.31 7.05
CA THR A 234 3.05 11.16 5.90
C THR A 234 1.53 11.26 5.81
N VAL A 235 1.02 12.42 5.34
CA VAL A 235 -0.41 12.66 5.13
C VAL A 235 -0.58 13.40 3.80
N ALA A 236 -1.35 12.85 2.87
CA ALA A 236 -1.55 13.41 1.54
C ALA A 236 -3.00 13.25 1.04
N MET A 237 -3.66 14.37 0.75
CA MET A 237 -4.95 14.39 0.05
C MET A 237 -4.72 14.31 -1.47
N LYS A 238 -5.27 13.26 -2.10
CA LYS A 238 -5.12 12.98 -3.53
C LYS A 238 -6.48 12.89 -4.22
N ARG A 239 -6.53 13.11 -5.53
CA ARG A 239 -7.71 12.90 -6.38
C ARG A 239 -7.42 11.82 -7.43
N LEU A 240 -8.32 10.85 -7.56
CA LEU A 240 -8.31 9.88 -8.65
C LEU A 240 -9.33 10.27 -9.72
N SER A 241 -8.90 10.26 -10.98
CA SER A 241 -9.73 10.42 -12.17
C SER A 241 -9.28 9.44 -13.25
N MET A 242 -10.01 9.34 -14.36
CA MET A 242 -9.54 8.65 -15.56
C MET A 242 -8.08 9.03 -15.88
N GLY A 243 -7.24 8.02 -16.17
CA GLY A 243 -5.82 8.18 -16.43
C GLY A 243 -4.90 8.20 -15.19
N CYS A 244 -5.41 8.10 -13.96
CA CYS A 244 -4.57 8.04 -12.76
C CYS A 244 -4.03 6.64 -12.47
N TYR A 245 -2.80 6.55 -11.94
CA TYR A 245 -2.15 5.30 -11.53
C TYR A 245 -0.88 5.54 -10.68
N THR A 246 -0.41 4.50 -9.99
CA THR A 246 1.01 4.34 -9.65
C THR A 246 1.50 2.97 -10.15
N ILE A 247 2.80 2.84 -10.34
CA ILE A 247 3.47 1.62 -10.81
C ILE A 247 4.18 0.95 -9.62
N ALA A 248 4.21 -0.37 -9.64
CA ALA A 248 5.16 -1.18 -8.89
C ALA A 248 6.50 -1.18 -9.65
N ASP A 249 7.51 -0.47 -9.15
CA ASP A 249 8.87 -0.44 -9.68
C ASP A 249 9.90 -0.74 -8.58
N ASP A 250 11.13 -1.08 -8.98
CA ASP A 250 12.24 -1.43 -8.10
C ASP A 250 12.51 -0.32 -7.06
N GLN A 251 12.27 0.94 -7.44
CA GLN A 251 12.32 2.08 -6.54
C GLN A 251 11.26 2.00 -5.44
N LEU A 252 10.01 1.66 -5.76
CA LEU A 252 8.95 1.53 -4.76
C LEU A 252 9.20 0.36 -3.81
N ALA A 253 9.75 -0.76 -4.29
CA ALA A 253 10.18 -1.87 -3.45
C ALA A 253 11.32 -1.47 -2.50
N PHE A 254 12.39 -0.87 -3.03
CA PHE A 254 13.51 -0.34 -2.25
C PHE A 254 13.06 0.75 -1.25
N GLU A 255 12.18 1.65 -1.67
CA GLU A 255 11.57 2.65 -0.79
C GLU A 255 10.72 2.00 0.30
N ALA A 256 10.01 0.91 0.03
CA ALA A 256 9.20 0.21 1.03
C ALA A 256 10.08 -0.42 2.11
N ASN A 257 11.08 -1.20 1.70
CA ASN A 257 11.99 -1.93 2.58
C ASN A 257 12.72 -0.98 3.53
N ASN A 258 13.21 0.15 3.02
CA ASN A 258 13.90 1.18 3.81
C ASN A 258 13.03 1.89 4.88
N ASN A 259 11.70 1.73 4.91
CA ASN A 259 10.91 2.23 6.04
C ASN A 259 10.73 1.20 7.17
N GLY A 260 11.05 -0.07 6.89
CA GLY A 260 10.54 -1.18 7.67
C GLY A 260 9.01 -1.27 7.65
N TYR A 261 8.46 -1.85 8.72
CA TYR A 261 7.03 -1.98 8.94
C TYR A 261 6.30 -0.63 8.85
N THR A 262 5.14 -0.63 8.21
CA THR A 262 4.31 0.57 8.02
C THR A 262 2.85 0.26 8.32
N LEU A 263 2.16 1.16 9.01
CA LEU A 263 0.70 1.20 9.03
C LEU A 263 0.19 2.22 7.99
N ASP A 264 -0.49 1.78 6.95
CA ASP A 264 -1.17 2.65 6.00
C ASP A 264 -2.62 2.91 6.44
N LEU A 265 -3.11 4.15 6.28
CA LEU A 265 -4.52 4.53 6.40
C LEU A 265 -4.99 5.13 5.07
N GLN A 266 -6.05 4.58 4.49
CA GLN A 266 -6.64 5.04 3.23
C GLN A 266 -8.12 5.34 3.42
N LEU A 267 -8.46 6.63 3.53
CA LEU A 267 -9.84 7.12 3.65
C LEU A 267 -10.34 7.62 2.29
N PHE A 268 -11.38 6.97 1.76
CA PHE A 268 -11.96 7.29 0.45
C PHE A 268 -13.19 8.20 0.57
N LEU A 269 -13.25 9.23 -0.28
CA LEU A 269 -14.26 10.28 -0.25
C LEU A 269 -14.85 10.50 -1.66
N GLY A 270 -16.17 10.52 -1.79
CA GLY A 270 -16.84 10.76 -3.08
C GLY A 270 -16.82 9.56 -4.05
N SER A 271 -16.78 8.32 -3.53
CA SER A 271 -16.72 7.09 -4.33
C SER A 271 -18.05 6.33 -4.42
N GLU A 272 -19.17 6.92 -4.00
CA GLU A 272 -20.50 6.28 -3.94
C GLU A 272 -20.97 5.72 -5.29
N ASP A 273 -20.65 6.44 -6.38
CA ASP A 273 -20.96 6.06 -7.77
C ASP A 273 -19.76 5.41 -8.50
N TRP A 274 -18.70 5.01 -7.80
CA TRP A 274 -17.48 4.50 -8.43
C TRP A 274 -17.62 3.04 -8.89
N PRO A 275 -17.52 2.74 -10.20
CA PRO A 275 -17.65 1.37 -10.68
C PRO A 275 -16.34 0.62 -10.48
N GLU A 276 -16.36 -0.52 -9.77
CA GLU A 276 -15.20 -1.40 -9.51
C GLU A 276 -14.34 -1.66 -10.76
N SER A 277 -15.00 -1.91 -11.89
CA SER A 277 -14.35 -2.16 -13.19
C SER A 277 -13.57 -0.98 -13.78
N ALA A 278 -13.64 0.22 -13.20
CA ALA A 278 -12.81 1.36 -13.56
C ALA A 278 -11.39 1.30 -12.98
N GLY A 279 -11.09 0.43 -12.00
CA GLY A 279 -9.81 0.48 -11.28
C GLY A 279 -9.79 1.57 -10.21
N GLY A 280 -8.62 2.14 -9.91
CA GLY A 280 -8.43 3.09 -8.82
C GLY A 280 -8.40 2.48 -7.41
N PHE A 281 -8.52 1.15 -7.31
CA PHE A 281 -8.23 0.42 -6.07
C PHE A 281 -6.72 0.41 -5.79
N THR A 282 -6.35 0.30 -4.52
CA THR A 282 -4.97 0.04 -4.10
C THR A 282 -4.75 -1.46 -4.03
N SER A 283 -3.67 -1.93 -4.63
CA SER A 283 -3.22 -3.33 -4.67
C SER A 283 -1.92 -3.42 -3.89
N TYR A 284 -1.81 -4.37 -2.96
CA TYR A 284 -0.60 -4.66 -2.20
C TYR A 284 0.04 -5.94 -2.73
N ILE A 285 1.35 -5.89 -2.99
CA ILE A 285 2.17 -7.02 -3.43
C ILE A 285 3.43 -7.09 -2.58
N ALA A 286 3.97 -8.28 -2.38
CA ALA A 286 5.32 -8.51 -1.85
C ALA A 286 6.36 -8.45 -2.98
N GLU A 287 7.62 -8.17 -2.64
CA GLU A 287 8.70 -8.21 -3.62
C GLU A 287 8.89 -9.63 -4.18
N ASN A 288 9.05 -9.75 -5.50
CA ASN A 288 9.23 -11.01 -6.23
C ASN A 288 8.02 -11.99 -6.20
N GLU A 289 6.87 -11.62 -5.63
CA GLU A 289 5.63 -12.42 -5.73
C GLU A 289 4.75 -12.03 -6.93
N GLU A 290 4.25 -13.03 -7.66
CA GLU A 290 3.26 -12.83 -8.75
C GLU A 290 1.83 -12.56 -8.22
N LYS A 291 1.59 -12.69 -6.92
CA LYS A 291 0.26 -12.65 -6.30
C LYS A 291 0.02 -11.32 -5.58
N GLU A 292 -1.22 -10.88 -5.66
CA GLU A 292 -1.72 -9.78 -4.83
C GLU A 292 -1.99 -10.31 -3.42
N VAL A 293 -1.36 -9.67 -2.43
CA VAL A 293 -1.49 -9.99 -1.00
C VAL A 293 -2.84 -9.45 -0.47
N LEU A 294 -3.17 -8.20 -0.81
CA LEU A 294 -4.40 -7.54 -0.39
C LEU A 294 -4.88 -6.53 -1.45
N ARG A 295 -6.20 -6.35 -1.57
CA ARG A 295 -6.81 -5.33 -2.43
C ARG A 295 -7.80 -4.45 -1.68
N VAL A 296 -7.53 -3.15 -1.64
CA VAL A 296 -8.39 -2.13 -1.01
C VAL A 296 -9.17 -1.38 -2.08
N TYR A 297 -10.48 -1.64 -2.16
CA TYR A 297 -11.40 -0.94 -3.07
C TYR A 297 -11.86 0.42 -2.53
N PRO A 298 -12.18 1.41 -3.38
CA PRO A 298 -12.63 2.73 -2.93
C PRO A 298 -14.07 2.74 -2.38
N VAL A 299 -14.23 2.59 -1.05
CA VAL A 299 -15.56 2.61 -0.39
C VAL A 299 -15.79 3.94 0.34
N ALA A 300 -16.91 4.61 0.01
CA ALA A 300 -17.19 5.96 0.48
C ALA A 300 -17.28 6.08 2.02
N ASN A 301 -16.64 7.12 2.58
CA ASN A 301 -16.49 7.34 4.02
C ASN A 301 -15.96 6.13 4.79
N SER A 302 -15.10 5.32 4.18
CA SER A 302 -14.49 4.16 4.84
C SER A 302 -12.96 4.33 4.89
N ALA A 303 -12.38 4.05 6.05
CA ALA A 303 -10.94 4.10 6.28
C ALA A 303 -10.39 2.67 6.36
N ALA A 304 -9.68 2.26 5.32
CA ALA A 304 -8.92 1.01 5.34
C ALA A 304 -7.59 1.24 6.07
N LEU A 305 -7.35 0.46 7.11
CA LEU A 305 -6.06 0.33 7.80
C LEU A 305 -5.37 -0.94 7.28
N VAL A 306 -4.08 -0.85 6.95
CA VAL A 306 -3.27 -2.01 6.52
C VAL A 306 -1.90 -1.92 7.16
N TYR A 307 -1.55 -2.89 8.00
CA TYR A 307 -0.17 -3.08 8.47
C TYR A 307 0.56 -3.94 7.45
N ARG A 308 1.77 -3.52 7.06
CA ARG A 308 2.55 -4.20 6.02
C ARG A 308 4.01 -4.31 6.37
N GLU A 309 4.58 -5.45 5.97
CA GLU A 309 5.98 -5.82 6.14
C GLU A 309 6.87 -5.00 5.17
N PRO A 310 8.21 -4.97 5.37
CA PRO A 310 9.09 -4.06 4.63
C PRO A 310 9.07 -4.27 3.10
N ASP A 311 8.96 -5.52 2.66
CA ASP A 311 8.90 -5.94 1.27
C ASP A 311 7.51 -5.81 0.63
N VAL A 312 6.46 -5.49 1.41
CA VAL A 312 5.08 -5.35 0.94
C VAL A 312 4.74 -3.90 0.65
N PHE A 313 4.33 -3.59 -0.59
CA PHE A 313 4.10 -2.21 -1.05
C PHE A 313 2.81 -1.98 -1.86
N PRO A 314 2.16 -0.81 -1.67
CA PRO A 314 0.92 -0.46 -2.38
C PRO A 314 1.16 0.22 -3.74
N PHE A 315 0.43 -0.22 -4.77
CA PHE A 315 0.25 0.56 -6.00
C PHE A 315 -1.24 0.79 -6.34
N VAL A 316 -1.56 1.91 -7.01
CA VAL A 316 -2.94 2.26 -7.41
C VAL A 316 -3.18 1.78 -8.85
N LYS A 317 -4.13 0.85 -9.04
CA LYS A 317 -4.44 0.29 -10.36
C LYS A 317 -5.01 1.35 -11.29
N TYR A 318 -4.51 1.37 -12.54
CA TYR A 318 -4.91 2.33 -13.57
C TYR A 318 -6.43 2.56 -13.67
N VAL A 319 -6.81 3.84 -13.54
CA VAL A 319 -8.20 4.29 -13.67
C VAL A 319 -8.57 4.40 -15.15
N ASN A 320 -9.33 3.43 -15.64
CA ASN A 320 -9.74 3.35 -17.04
C ASN A 320 -11.02 4.14 -17.37
N SER A 321 -11.34 4.24 -18.66
CA SER A 321 -12.44 5.04 -19.22
C SER A 321 -13.83 4.74 -18.64
N ARG A 322 -14.04 3.62 -17.95
CA ARG A 322 -15.29 3.33 -17.20
C ARG A 322 -15.55 4.31 -16.06
N ALA A 323 -14.53 5.00 -15.55
CA ALA A 323 -14.70 6.12 -14.62
C ALA A 323 -15.47 7.29 -15.26
N ARG A 324 -15.35 7.49 -16.58
CA ARG A 324 -15.87 8.64 -17.32
C ARG A 324 -15.38 9.94 -16.68
N ASN A 325 -16.27 10.92 -16.49
CA ASN A 325 -15.98 12.20 -15.85
C ASN A 325 -16.05 12.14 -14.31
N ARG A 326 -16.11 10.95 -13.69
CA ARG A 326 -16.07 10.83 -12.23
C ARG A 326 -14.66 11.04 -11.70
N SER A 327 -14.59 11.58 -10.50
CA SER A 327 -13.39 11.61 -9.68
C SER A 327 -13.76 11.36 -8.22
N LEU A 328 -12.94 10.56 -7.53
CA LEU A 328 -13.00 10.42 -6.07
C LEU A 328 -11.73 11.02 -5.46
N TYR A 329 -11.73 11.18 -4.14
CA TYR A 329 -10.58 11.65 -3.38
C TYR A 329 -10.13 10.57 -2.40
N VAL A 330 -8.83 10.52 -2.12
CA VAL A 330 -8.24 9.61 -1.14
C VAL A 330 -7.33 10.42 -0.24
N LEU A 331 -7.64 10.44 1.05
CA LEU A 331 -6.67 10.83 2.07
C LEU A 331 -5.83 9.60 2.36
N LYS A 332 -4.58 9.61 1.91
CA LYS A 332 -3.59 8.57 2.23
C LYS A 332 -2.70 9.06 3.35
N CYS A 333 -2.58 8.26 4.40
CA CYS A 333 -1.59 8.42 5.45
C CYS A 333 -0.77 7.14 5.56
N SER A 334 0.48 7.26 5.99
CA SER A 334 1.34 6.13 6.34
C SER A 334 2.13 6.50 7.59
N TYR A 335 2.14 5.62 8.58
CA TYR A 335 2.79 5.79 9.89
C TYR A 335 3.94 4.79 10.01
N PHE A 336 5.09 5.27 10.47
CA PHE A 336 6.37 4.56 10.52
C PHE A 336 6.94 4.64 11.93
N GLY A 337 7.77 3.67 12.30
CA GLY A 337 8.41 3.63 13.62
C GLY A 337 7.62 2.87 14.69
N ALA A 338 6.53 2.20 14.34
CA ALA A 338 6.05 1.08 15.16
C ALA A 338 7.03 -0.08 15.01
N ARG A 339 7.71 -0.41 16.10
CA ARG A 339 8.49 -1.63 16.29
C ARG A 339 8.30 -2.11 17.72
N ASP A 340 8.21 -3.42 17.89
CA ASP A 340 8.42 -4.06 19.18
C ASP A 340 9.93 -4.20 19.39
N GLU A 341 10.44 -3.88 20.59
CA GLU A 341 11.88 -3.88 20.88
C GLU A 341 12.50 -5.29 20.88
N ASP A 342 11.67 -6.33 20.97
CA ASP A 342 12.02 -7.76 20.90
C ASP A 342 12.66 -8.23 19.55
N SER A 343 12.94 -7.31 18.62
CA SER A 343 13.44 -7.62 17.27
C SER A 343 14.98 -7.51 17.10
N GLU A 344 15.72 -7.20 18.17
CA GLU A 344 17.18 -6.98 18.15
C GLU A 344 18.04 -8.27 18.35
N GLU A 345 17.65 -9.40 17.74
CA GLU A 345 18.49 -10.61 17.63
C GLU A 345 18.60 -11.18 16.19
N ASP A 346 18.91 -10.36 15.18
CA ASP A 346 19.56 -10.88 13.93
C ASP A 346 20.28 -9.84 13.05
N SER A 347 21.04 -8.90 13.63
CA SER A 347 21.88 -7.95 12.86
C SER A 347 23.31 -7.79 13.38
N VAL A 348 24.07 -8.88 13.36
CA VAL A 348 25.54 -8.85 13.49
C VAL A 348 26.16 -8.09 12.31
N SER A 349 26.49 -6.82 12.55
CA SER A 349 27.17 -5.98 11.56
C SER A 349 28.64 -6.38 11.41
N SER A 350 28.98 -7.04 10.30
CA SER A 350 30.36 -7.40 9.93
C SER A 350 31.20 -6.18 9.50
N ALA A 351 31.44 -5.25 10.44
CA ALA A 351 32.31 -4.11 10.27
C ALA A 351 33.78 -4.50 10.53
N GLU A 352 34.40 -5.24 9.61
CA GLU A 352 35.85 -5.50 9.68
C GLU A 352 36.67 -4.23 9.40
N SER A 353 37.02 -3.52 10.47
CA SER A 353 37.95 -2.40 10.44
C SER A 353 39.40 -2.89 10.23
N GLY A 354 39.79 -3.04 8.97
CA GLY A 354 41.14 -3.46 8.57
C GLY A 354 42.23 -2.41 8.85
N GLU A 355 42.65 -2.28 10.11
CA GLU A 355 43.83 -1.48 10.49
C GLU A 355 45.13 -2.20 10.08
N LEU A 356 45.77 -1.73 9.01
CA LEU A 356 47.11 -2.20 8.62
C LEU A 356 48.20 -1.26 9.14
N SER A 357 48.67 -1.53 10.36
CA SER A 357 49.96 -1.01 10.83
C SER A 357 51.10 -1.72 10.10
N GLY A 358 52.00 -0.97 9.46
CA GLY A 358 53.10 -1.54 8.68
C GLY A 358 54.24 -2.12 9.53
N ASN A 359 55.00 -3.04 8.94
CA ASN A 359 56.38 -3.33 9.32
C ASN A 359 57.23 -3.58 8.07
N GLU A 360 58.52 -3.28 8.16
CA GLU A 360 59.46 -3.30 7.04
C GLU A 360 59.98 -4.72 6.72
N GLY A 361 60.35 -4.97 5.46
CA GLY A 361 60.97 -6.20 4.98
C GLY A 361 61.49 -6.02 3.56
N SER A 362 62.81 -6.14 3.36
CA SER A 362 63.50 -5.92 2.09
C SER A 362 63.67 -7.21 1.28
N ASP A 363 63.78 -7.10 -0.05
CA ASP A 363 65.01 -7.41 -0.81
C ASP A 363 64.78 -7.43 -2.34
N ASP A 364 65.58 -6.61 -3.05
CA ASP A 364 66.29 -6.86 -4.32
C ASP A 364 65.69 -7.62 -5.54
N ASN A 365 65.60 -6.87 -6.66
CA ASN A 365 65.89 -7.28 -8.06
C ASN A 365 64.88 -8.25 -8.75
N ASN A 366 64.79 -8.40 -10.09
CA ASN A 366 65.67 -7.98 -11.19
C ASN A 366 64.89 -7.59 -12.49
N GLU A 367 65.62 -7.35 -13.59
CA GLU A 367 65.19 -6.73 -14.86
C GLU A 367 64.68 -7.70 -15.97
N GLU A 368 63.89 -7.11 -16.89
CA GLU A 368 63.88 -7.28 -18.38
C GLU A 368 63.46 -8.57 -19.15
N GLU A 369 62.54 -8.33 -20.12
CA GLU A 369 62.58 -8.70 -21.57
C GLU A 369 62.10 -10.05 -22.17
N ALA A 370 61.78 -9.95 -23.48
CA ALA A 370 61.44 -10.95 -24.51
C ALA A 370 60.11 -11.75 -24.35
N ASP A 371 59.21 -11.94 -25.34
CA ASP A 371 59.21 -12.00 -26.84
C ASP A 371 59.17 -13.43 -27.43
N GLY A 372 58.43 -13.58 -28.55
CA GLY A 372 58.51 -14.69 -29.50
C GLY A 372 57.65 -15.94 -29.20
N GLY A 373 56.66 -16.25 -30.05
CA GLY A 373 55.88 -17.49 -29.87
C GLY A 373 54.68 -17.78 -30.80
N GLN A 374 54.79 -17.57 -32.13
CA GLN A 374 53.81 -18.19 -33.06
C GLN A 374 54.22 -19.63 -33.41
N VAL A 375 53.30 -20.58 -33.29
CA VAL A 375 53.21 -21.75 -34.19
C VAL A 375 51.72 -22.08 -34.40
N GLU A 376 51.36 -22.48 -35.61
CA GLU A 376 50.05 -23.04 -35.99
C GLU A 376 50.02 -24.55 -35.66
N ASP A 377 48.86 -25.22 -35.76
CA ASP A 377 48.63 -26.39 -36.66
C ASP A 377 47.33 -27.17 -36.32
N ASP A 378 46.82 -27.91 -37.32
CA ASP A 378 45.64 -28.78 -37.46
C ASP A 378 44.92 -29.42 -36.23
N GLY A 379 43.59 -29.63 -36.36
CA GLY A 379 42.75 -30.21 -35.27
C GLY A 379 41.43 -30.95 -35.60
N GLN A 380 40.99 -31.06 -36.86
CA GLN A 380 40.03 -32.06 -37.39
C GLN A 380 38.63 -32.28 -36.73
N LEU A 381 37.59 -31.86 -37.46
CA LEU A 381 36.26 -32.49 -37.67
C LEU A 381 35.59 -33.33 -36.55
N GLY A 382 34.38 -32.90 -36.14
CA GLY A 382 33.44 -33.69 -35.35
C GLY A 382 31.99 -33.51 -35.80
N GLU A 383 31.61 -34.15 -36.91
CA GLU A 383 30.23 -34.17 -37.41
C GLU A 383 29.30 -34.92 -36.42
N ARG A 384 28.11 -34.36 -36.16
CA ARG A 384 26.93 -35.11 -35.69
C ARG A 384 25.68 -34.57 -36.37
N GLU A 385 24.80 -35.50 -36.72
CA GLU A 385 23.72 -35.28 -37.68
C GLU A 385 22.43 -34.74 -37.03
N ASP A 386 21.58 -34.21 -37.90
CA ASP A 386 20.19 -33.81 -37.63
C ASP A 386 19.31 -35.05 -37.42
N ASP A 387 18.36 -34.98 -36.48
CA ASP A 387 17.32 -35.99 -36.28
C ASP A 387 16.12 -35.35 -35.55
N GLY A 388 15.25 -34.67 -36.31
CA GLY A 388 14.04 -34.03 -35.79
C GLY A 388 12.85 -34.97 -35.71
N ASP A 389 12.03 -34.84 -34.66
CA ASP A 389 10.69 -35.46 -34.56
C ASP A 389 9.57 -34.41 -34.50
N ALA A 390 8.42 -34.75 -35.07
CA ALA A 390 7.30 -33.84 -35.33
C ALA A 390 5.93 -34.48 -35.00
N GLY A 391 5.64 -34.65 -33.71
CA GLY A 391 4.30 -34.97 -33.19
C GLY A 391 3.52 -33.69 -32.81
N LYS A 392 2.85 -32.99 -33.74
CA LYS A 392 1.58 -33.32 -34.43
C LYS A 392 0.33 -32.85 -33.65
N ILE A 393 -0.58 -32.21 -34.38
CA ILE A 393 -1.79 -31.55 -33.87
C ILE A 393 -3.01 -32.42 -34.15
N ASP A 394 -3.81 -32.69 -33.10
CA ASP A 394 -5.22 -33.06 -33.20
C ASP A 394 -5.99 -32.22 -32.15
N GLY A 395 -7.15 -31.60 -32.40
CA GLY A 395 -7.94 -31.60 -33.62
C GLY A 395 -9.30 -32.28 -33.45
N ASN A 396 -10.15 -31.79 -32.56
CA ASN A 396 -11.54 -32.25 -32.49
C ASN A 396 -12.51 -31.08 -32.25
N ALA A 397 -13.61 -31.06 -33.01
CA ALA A 397 -14.70 -30.10 -32.89
C ALA A 397 -16.00 -30.86 -32.62
N GLY A 398 -16.86 -30.29 -31.78
CA GLY A 398 -18.15 -30.88 -31.42
C GLY A 398 -19.23 -29.82 -31.40
N GLU A 399 -19.90 -29.63 -32.54
CA GLU A 399 -21.22 -28.99 -32.57
C GLU A 399 -22.27 -29.97 -32.04
N GLU A 400 -23.29 -29.48 -31.34
CA GLU A 400 -24.68 -29.49 -31.83
C GLU A 400 -25.64 -28.86 -30.81
N GLN A 401 -26.59 -28.08 -31.34
CA GLN A 401 -27.98 -27.84 -30.89
C GLN A 401 -28.33 -27.72 -29.37
N GLY A 402 -29.14 -26.76 -28.91
CA GLY A 402 -29.91 -25.72 -29.62
C GLY A 402 -31.34 -25.60 -29.07
N CYS A 403 -31.80 -24.38 -28.75
CA CYS A 403 -33.22 -24.07 -28.48
C CYS A 403 -33.53 -22.60 -28.76
N SER A 404 -34.77 -22.32 -29.19
CA SER A 404 -35.18 -20.99 -29.70
C SER A 404 -36.40 -20.43 -28.98
N ALA A 405 -36.45 -19.10 -28.77
CA ALA A 405 -37.67 -18.39 -28.37
C ALA A 405 -37.64 -16.89 -28.72
N LYS A 406 -38.43 -16.50 -29.73
CA LYS A 406 -38.90 -15.14 -30.11
C LYS A 406 -40.02 -15.32 -31.17
N PRO A 407 -40.89 -14.33 -31.47
CA PRO A 407 -41.02 -12.98 -30.91
C PRO A 407 -42.46 -12.60 -30.47
N GLY A 408 -42.62 -11.37 -29.93
CA GLY A 408 -43.92 -10.69 -29.72
C GLY A 408 -43.73 -9.48 -28.78
N GLY A 409 -44.37 -8.32 -28.95
CA GLY A 409 -45.29 -7.86 -30.00
C GLY A 409 -45.27 -6.31 -30.11
N MET A 410 -46.13 -5.73 -30.96
CA MET A 410 -46.15 -4.29 -31.29
C MET A 410 -46.82 -3.41 -30.21
N GLY A 411 -46.47 -2.11 -30.17
CA GLY A 411 -47.19 -1.08 -29.42
C GLY A 411 -46.86 0.35 -29.88
N HIS A 412 -47.74 0.97 -30.67
CA HIS A 412 -47.67 2.38 -31.08
C HIS A 412 -48.73 3.24 -30.36
N SER A 413 -48.32 4.34 -29.74
CA SER A 413 -49.15 5.53 -29.48
C SER A 413 -48.23 6.69 -29.06
N ASN A 414 -48.08 7.74 -29.88
CA ASN A 414 -48.85 8.98 -29.84
C ASN A 414 -48.69 9.78 -28.52
N GLY A 415 -48.00 10.92 -28.59
CA GLY A 415 -48.16 12.01 -27.60
C GLY A 415 -49.25 12.99 -28.02
N PRO A 416 -49.28 14.18 -27.40
CA PRO A 416 -49.67 15.39 -28.15
C PRO A 416 -48.65 16.53 -27.99
N GLN A 417 -48.54 17.37 -29.02
CA GLN A 417 -47.87 18.68 -28.95
C GLN A 417 -48.86 19.75 -28.47
N VAL A 418 -48.39 20.63 -27.58
CA VAL A 418 -48.87 22.02 -27.40
C VAL A 418 -47.66 22.82 -26.89
N GLY A 419 -47.31 24.00 -27.41
CA GLY A 419 -47.81 24.73 -28.58
C GLY A 419 -47.07 26.08 -28.68
N ASP A 420 -46.87 26.60 -29.90
CA ASP A 420 -46.05 27.80 -30.13
C ASP A 420 -46.72 29.11 -29.65
N ILE A 421 -45.90 30.03 -29.12
CA ILE A 421 -46.17 31.48 -29.15
C ILE A 421 -44.85 32.18 -29.52
N ASN A 422 -44.91 33.10 -30.49
CA ASN A 422 -43.78 33.92 -30.93
C ASN A 422 -43.57 35.14 -30.02
N ASP A 423 -42.34 35.65 -30.02
CA ASP A 423 -41.97 37.07 -30.31
C ASP A 423 -40.57 37.33 -29.73
N GLY A 424 -39.70 38.16 -30.33
CA GLY A 424 -39.84 38.93 -31.56
C GLY A 424 -39.07 40.25 -31.42
N ALA A 425 -38.24 40.59 -32.42
CA ALA A 425 -37.36 41.77 -32.50
C ALA A 425 -36.19 41.83 -31.48
N ASP A 426 -35.12 42.61 -31.69
CA ASP A 426 -34.24 42.91 -32.85
C ASP A 426 -33.28 44.05 -32.41
N LEU A 427 -32.24 44.33 -33.23
CA LEU A 427 -31.32 45.49 -33.17
C LEU A 427 -30.29 45.48 -32.01
N ASP A 428 -29.00 45.80 -32.23
CA ASP A 428 -28.21 46.06 -33.46
C ASP A 428 -26.76 45.58 -33.24
#